data_AF-A0A1I7KBI8-F1
#
_entry.id   AF-A0A1I7KBI8-F1
#
_cell.length_a   1.000
_cell.length_b   1.000
_cell.length_c   1.000
_cell.angle_alpha   90.00
_cell.angle_beta   90.00
_cell.angle_gamma   90.00
#
_symmetry.space_group_name_H-M   'P 1'
#
loop_
_entity.id
_entity.type
_entity.pdbx_description
1 polymer ?
#
loop_
_entity_poly.entity_id
_entity_poly.type
_entity_poly.pdbx_seq_one_letter_code
_entity_poly.pdbx_strand_id
1 'polypeptide(L)'
;MSRIGDCRRKIEKIREDIRAMREKQTVIDGYIRQIETQKDTLDGIDLSRAGEWIGVNEQNAVKAKNVCVFRMDGAKGECTRLRSAIDKMIREAESQISELEAEIERIEEEERRAREREREREREQS
;
A
#
# COMPACT_ATOMS: atom_id res chain seq x y z
N MET A 1 21.32 15.79 20.29
CA MET A 1 21.23 14.72 19.25
C MET A 1 21.79 15.28 17.96
N SER A 2 22.55 14.50 17.19
CA SER A 2 23.09 14.96 15.90
C SER A 2 21.96 15.06 14.87
N ARG A 3 21.99 16.08 13.99
CA ARG A 3 21.03 16.28 12.88
C ARG A 3 20.88 15.02 12.02
N ILE A 4 21.99 14.34 11.74
CA ILE A 4 22.02 13.06 11.01
C ILE A 4 21.27 11.96 11.80
N GLY A 5 21.48 11.89 13.11
CA GLY A 5 20.81 10.92 13.98
C GLY A 5 19.29 11.08 14.00
N ASP A 6 18.80 12.32 13.98
CA ASP A 6 17.36 12.59 13.91
C ASP A 6 16.77 12.23 12.54
N CYS A 7 17.51 12.47 11.44
CA CYS A 7 17.10 12.04 10.10
C CYS A 7 17.01 10.52 9.99
N ARG A 8 18.04 9.80 10.47
CA ARG A 8 18.06 8.32 10.49
C ARG A 8 16.90 7.74 11.29
N ARG A 9 16.59 8.31 12.46
CA ARG A 9 15.44 7.88 13.28
C ARG A 9 14.10 8.10 12.55
N LYS A 10 13.95 9.21 11.82
CA LYS A 10 12.74 9.47 11.01
C LYS A 10 12.61 8.46 9.87
N ILE A 11 13.70 8.20 9.14
CA ILE A 11 13.72 7.20 8.06
C ILE A 11 13.28 5.83 8.59
N GLU A 12 13.80 5.42 9.74
CA GLU A 12 13.45 4.12 10.35
C GLU A 12 11.95 4.01 10.65
N LYS A 13 11.36 5.05 11.25
CA LYS A 13 9.91 5.10 11.49
C LYS A 13 9.09 5.03 10.19
N ILE A 14 9.48 5.78 9.17
CA ILE A 14 8.79 5.75 7.87
C ILE A 14 8.89 4.35 7.24
N ARG A 15 10.03 3.65 7.38
CA ARG A 15 10.19 2.27 6.91
C ARG A 15 9.29 1.28 7.66
N GLU A 16 9.08 1.47 8.97
CA GLU A 16 8.11 0.69 9.75
C GLU A 16 6.67 0.93 9.26
N ASP A 17 6.29 2.19 9.04
CA ASP A 17 4.97 2.55 8.51
C ASP A 17 4.73 1.94 7.12
N ILE A 18 5.72 1.99 6.22
CA ILE A 18 5.66 1.32 4.91
C ILE A 18 5.44 -0.18 5.06
N ARG A 19 6.13 -0.83 6.01
CA ARG A 19 5.97 -2.27 6.24
C ARG A 19 4.54 -2.59 6.70
N ALA A 20 4.00 -1.83 7.65
CA ALA A 20 2.62 -1.98 8.11
C ALA A 20 1.61 -1.75 6.98
N MET A 21 1.85 -0.77 6.11
CA MET A 21 1.02 -0.53 4.93
C MET A 21 1.03 -1.73 3.96
N ARG A 22 2.20 -2.32 3.67
CA ARG A 22 2.33 -3.50 2.81
C ARG A 22 1.63 -4.74 3.40
N GLU A 23 1.65 -4.90 4.72
CA GLU A 23 0.85 -5.95 5.39
C GLU A 23 -0.65 -5.75 5.15
N LYS A 24 -1.15 -4.51 5.22
CA LYS A 24 -2.56 -4.22 4.91
C LYS A 24 -2.90 -4.47 3.44
N GLN A 25 -2.00 -4.16 2.50
CA GLN A 25 -2.20 -4.51 1.08
C GLN A 25 -2.37 -6.01 0.89
N THR A 26 -1.56 -6.82 1.57
CA THR A 26 -1.65 -8.29 1.52
C THR A 26 -3.03 -8.79 1.97
N VAL A 27 -3.58 -8.19 3.03
CA VAL A 27 -4.94 -8.52 3.51
C VAL A 27 -5.99 -8.12 2.48
N ILE A 28 -5.89 -6.93 1.89
CA ILE A 28 -6.83 -6.45 0.87
C ILE A 28 -6.78 -7.35 -0.38
N ASP A 29 -5.59 -7.73 -0.83
CA ASP A 29 -5.42 -8.68 -1.94
C ASP A 29 -6.07 -10.04 -1.62
N GLY A 30 -6.00 -10.48 -0.36
CA GLY A 30 -6.72 -11.65 0.13
C GLY A 30 -8.23 -11.52 -0.03
N TYR A 31 -8.82 -10.39 0.36
CA TYR A 31 -10.25 -10.14 0.18
C TYR A 31 -10.67 -10.09 -1.29
N ILE A 32 -9.86 -9.47 -2.15
CA ILE A 32 -10.14 -9.43 -3.60
C ILE A 32 -10.22 -10.86 -4.15
N ARG A 33 -9.26 -11.73 -3.84
CA ARG A 33 -9.27 -13.14 -4.28
C ARG A 33 -10.46 -13.91 -3.72
N GLN A 34 -10.83 -13.69 -2.46
CA GLN A 34 -11.99 -14.34 -1.85
C GLN A 34 -13.29 -13.92 -2.55
N ILE A 35 -13.45 -12.64 -2.86
CA ILE A 35 -14.62 -12.13 -3.60
C ILE A 35 -14.68 -12.75 -5.00
N GLU A 36 -13.55 -12.81 -5.71
CA GLU A 36 -13.47 -13.47 -7.03
C GLU A 36 -13.86 -14.95 -6.94
N THR A 37 -13.31 -15.68 -5.95
CA THR A 37 -13.63 -17.10 -5.74
C THR A 37 -15.12 -17.32 -5.43
N GLN A 38 -15.72 -16.46 -4.61
CA GLN A 38 -17.14 -16.53 -4.28
C GLN A 38 -18.02 -16.22 -5.48
N LYS A 39 -17.59 -15.28 -6.35
CA LYS A 39 -18.28 -14.96 -7.59
C LYS A 39 -18.25 -16.13 -8.56
N ASP A 40 -17.08 -16.75 -8.76
CA ASP A 40 -16.95 -17.95 -9.59
C ASP A 40 -17.83 -19.10 -9.06
N THR A 41 -17.88 -19.26 -7.73
CA THR A 41 -18.76 -20.23 -7.08
C THR A 41 -20.24 -19.95 -7.38
N LEU A 42 -20.69 -18.69 -7.27
CA LEU A 42 -22.06 -18.31 -7.60
C LEU A 42 -22.37 -18.52 -9.08
N ASP A 43 -21.42 -18.21 -9.97
CA ASP A 43 -21.58 -18.39 -11.41
C ASP A 43 -21.75 -19.85 -11.78
N GLY A 44 -21.03 -20.75 -11.11
CA GLY A 44 -21.16 -22.20 -11.25
C GLY A 44 -22.44 -22.82 -10.66
N ILE A 45 -23.25 -22.07 -9.90
CA ILE A 45 -24.56 -22.57 -9.45
C ILE A 45 -25.50 -22.63 -10.64
N ASP A 46 -25.83 -23.86 -11.03
CA ASP A 46 -26.88 -24.15 -11.99
C ASP A 46 -28.26 -23.93 -11.36
N LEU A 47 -28.82 -22.75 -11.63
CA LEU A 47 -30.18 -22.38 -11.23
C LEU A 47 -31.25 -22.94 -12.19
N SER A 48 -30.83 -23.56 -13.30
CA SER A 48 -31.72 -24.11 -14.33
C SER A 48 -32.15 -25.56 -14.06
N ARG A 49 -31.85 -26.09 -12.85
CA ARG A 49 -32.14 -27.46 -12.41
C ARG A 49 -33.40 -28.00 -13.08
N ALA A 50 -33.19 -28.88 -14.05
CA ALA A 50 -34.22 -29.39 -14.94
C ALA A 50 -35.40 -29.98 -14.14
N GLY A 51 -36.50 -29.21 -14.06
CA GLY A 51 -37.81 -29.70 -13.62
C GLY A 51 -38.27 -29.42 -12.18
N GLU A 52 -37.47 -28.77 -11.32
CA GLU A 52 -37.90 -28.53 -9.91
C GLU A 52 -38.51 -27.14 -9.66
N TRP A 53 -38.07 -26.11 -10.39
CA TRP A 53 -38.48 -24.71 -10.18
C TRP A 53 -38.85 -24.11 -11.55
N ILE A 54 -40.11 -23.70 -11.73
CA ILE A 54 -40.61 -23.16 -13.02
C ILE A 54 -41.21 -21.77 -12.80
N GLY A 55 -40.90 -20.82 -13.68
CA GLY A 55 -41.56 -19.51 -13.72
C GLY A 55 -41.01 -18.51 -12.69
N VAL A 56 -41.86 -18.01 -11.81
CA VAL A 56 -41.52 -16.87 -10.92
C VAL A 56 -40.35 -17.20 -9.97
N ASN A 57 -40.26 -18.43 -9.48
CA ASN A 57 -39.22 -18.76 -8.50
C ASN A 57 -37.82 -18.87 -9.13
N GLU A 58 -37.72 -19.38 -10.36
CA GLU A 58 -36.47 -19.38 -11.14
C GLU A 58 -36.01 -17.93 -11.40
N GLN A 59 -36.93 -17.07 -11.85
CA GLN A 59 -36.64 -15.65 -12.06
C GLN A 59 -36.19 -14.95 -10.78
N ASN A 60 -36.82 -15.27 -9.64
CA ASN A 60 -36.43 -14.71 -8.34
C ASN A 60 -35.03 -15.19 -7.92
N ALA A 61 -34.70 -16.46 -8.15
CA ALA A 61 -33.36 -17.00 -7.86
C ALA A 61 -32.28 -16.33 -8.72
N VAL A 62 -32.54 -16.17 -10.03
CA VAL A 62 -31.62 -15.46 -10.96
C VAL A 62 -31.45 -13.99 -10.53
N LYS A 63 -32.54 -13.30 -10.19
CA LYS A 63 -32.47 -11.91 -9.68
C LYS A 63 -31.64 -11.83 -8.40
N ALA A 64 -31.85 -12.74 -7.45
CA ALA A 64 -31.09 -12.78 -6.21
C ALA A 64 -29.59 -13.01 -6.47
N LYS A 65 -29.24 -13.95 -7.35
CA LYS A 65 -27.85 -14.17 -7.80
C LYS A 65 -27.23 -12.90 -8.38
N ASN A 66 -27.93 -12.23 -9.29
CA ASN A 66 -27.44 -10.99 -9.91
C ASN A 66 -27.22 -9.86 -8.88
N VAL A 67 -28.09 -9.74 -7.88
CA VAL A 67 -27.91 -8.76 -6.78
C VAL A 67 -26.67 -9.10 -5.95
N CYS A 68 -26.43 -10.38 -5.64
CA CYS A 68 -25.23 -10.81 -4.93
C CYS A 68 -23.97 -10.49 -5.73
N VAL A 69 -23.94 -10.82 -7.02
CA VAL A 69 -22.82 -10.51 -7.93
C VAL A 69 -22.55 -9.01 -7.98
N PHE A 70 -23.59 -8.19 -8.14
CA PHE A 70 -23.45 -6.73 -8.15
C PHE A 70 -22.82 -6.19 -6.85
N ARG A 71 -23.26 -6.68 -5.70
CA ARG A 71 -22.69 -6.28 -4.39
C ARG A 71 -21.23 -6.71 -4.25
N MET A 72 -20.89 -7.91 -4.71
CA MET A 72 -19.52 -8.42 -4.72
C MET A 72 -18.61 -7.56 -5.62
N ASP A 73 -19.07 -7.18 -6.82
CA ASP A 73 -18.32 -6.29 -7.71
C ASP A 73 -18.10 -4.91 -7.07
N GLY A 74 -19.11 -4.38 -6.36
CA GLY A 74 -18.97 -3.17 -5.56
C GLY A 74 -17.89 -3.28 -4.49
N ALA A 75 -17.93 -4.34 -3.69
CA ALA A 75 -16.94 -4.60 -2.63
C ALA A 75 -15.52 -4.79 -3.19
N LYS A 76 -15.37 -5.50 -4.32
CA LYS A 76 -14.09 -5.64 -5.03
C LYS A 76 -13.57 -4.27 -5.50
N GLY A 77 -14.46 -3.44 -6.03
CA GLY A 77 -14.14 -2.07 -6.43
C GLY A 77 -13.62 -1.24 -5.26
N GLU A 78 -14.25 -1.32 -4.09
CA GLU A 78 -13.79 -0.64 -2.88
C GLU A 78 -12.42 -1.15 -2.40
N CYS A 79 -12.21 -2.47 -2.38
CA CYS A 79 -10.90 -3.06 -2.07
C CYS A 79 -9.81 -2.55 -3.02
N THR A 80 -10.11 -2.49 -4.31
CA THR A 80 -9.16 -2.00 -5.33
C THR A 80 -8.81 -0.53 -5.12
N ARG A 81 -9.79 0.31 -4.77
CA ARG A 81 -9.53 1.72 -4.41
C ARG A 81 -8.67 1.86 -3.17
N LEU A 82 -8.97 1.09 -2.11
CA LEU A 82 -8.18 1.11 -0.88
C LEU A 82 -6.74 0.67 -1.12
N ARG A 83 -6.53 -0.39 -1.90
CA ARG A 83 -5.19 -0.84 -2.29
C ARG A 83 -4.40 0.26 -3.01
N SER A 84 -5.04 0.91 -3.98
CA SER A 84 -4.43 2.01 -4.75
C SER A 84 -4.10 3.23 -3.88
N ALA A 85 -4.96 3.56 -2.90
CA ALA A 85 -4.67 4.60 -1.93
C ALA A 85 -3.43 4.28 -1.09
N ILE A 86 -3.29 3.03 -0.64
CA ILE A 86 -2.09 2.59 0.09
C ILE A 86 -0.84 2.65 -0.81
N ASP A 87 -0.94 2.22 -2.09
CA ASP A 87 0.17 2.35 -3.04
C ASP A 87 0.65 3.79 -3.18
N LYS A 88 -0.28 4.75 -3.24
CA LYS A 88 0.05 6.17 -3.30
C LYS A 88 0.76 6.64 -2.02
N MET A 89 0.25 6.26 -0.85
CA MET A 89 0.87 6.61 0.44
C MET A 89 2.27 6.03 0.60
N ILE A 90 2.50 4.79 0.14
CA ILE A 90 3.83 4.17 0.15
C ILE A 90 4.80 4.98 -0.72
N ARG A 91 4.42 5.39 -1.93
CA ARG A 91 5.27 6.21 -2.80
C ARG A 91 5.62 7.56 -2.19
N GLU A 92 4.65 8.21 -1.55
CA GLU A 92 4.88 9.48 -0.84
C GLU A 92 5.87 9.28 0.33
N ALA A 93 5.72 8.20 1.09
CA ALA A 93 6.64 7.84 2.17
C ALA A 93 8.06 7.53 1.66
N GLU A 94 8.19 6.82 0.53
CA GLU A 94 9.48 6.54 -0.13
C GLU A 94 10.15 7.83 -0.63
N SER A 95 9.37 8.81 -1.11
CA SER A 95 9.89 10.14 -1.45
C SER A 95 10.45 10.87 -0.23
N GLN A 96 9.76 10.83 0.91
CA GLN A 96 10.22 11.45 2.15
C GLN A 96 11.53 10.82 2.66
N ILE A 97 11.68 9.50 2.52
CA ILE A 97 12.95 8.83 2.82
C ILE A 97 14.06 9.38 1.94
N SER A 98 13.83 9.51 0.64
CA SER A 98 14.83 10.01 -0.32
C SER A 98 15.26 11.45 0.02
N GLU A 99 14.32 12.31 0.42
CA GLU A 99 14.61 13.68 0.86
C GLU A 99 15.46 13.72 2.14
N LEU A 100 15.18 12.84 3.10
CA LEU A 100 15.95 12.72 4.35
C LEU A 100 17.35 12.15 4.10
N GLU A 101 17.49 11.21 3.17
CA GLU A 101 18.78 10.67 2.75
C GLU A 101 19.64 11.75 2.07
N ALA A 102 19.04 12.58 1.21
CA ALA A 102 19.72 13.73 0.61
C ALA A 102 20.11 14.81 1.64
N GLU A 103 19.31 15.02 2.69
CA GLU A 103 19.68 15.93 3.78
C GLU A 103 20.87 15.39 4.60
N ILE A 104 20.93 14.09 4.85
CA ILE A 104 22.09 13.47 5.51
C ILE A 104 23.36 13.72 4.70
N GLU A 105 23.32 13.48 3.39
CA GLU A 105 24.47 13.71 2.50
C GLU A 105 24.93 15.18 2.52
N ARG A 106 23.99 16.14 2.49
CA ARG A 106 24.31 17.56 2.63
C ARG A 106 25.00 17.88 3.96
N ILE A 107 24.51 17.33 5.06
CA ILE A 107 25.11 17.55 6.40
C ILE A 107 26.52 16.94 6.46
N GLU A 108 26.71 15.73 5.93
CA GLU A 108 28.02 15.08 5.92
C GLU A 108 29.04 15.87 5.10
N GLU A 109 28.61 16.45 3.96
CA GLU A 109 29.44 17.33 3.14
C GLU A 109 29.78 18.66 3.84
N GLU A 110 28.82 19.27 4.53
CA GLU A 110 29.04 20.47 5.35
C GLU A 110 30.09 20.21 6.43
N GLU A 111 29.97 19.10 7.17
CA GLU A 111 30.93 18.71 8.21
C GLU A 111 32.32 18.42 7.62
N ARG A 112 32.40 17.78 6.45
CA ARG A 112 33.67 17.51 5.77
C ARG A 112 34.39 18.81 5.39
N ARG A 113 33.70 19.75 4.75
CA ARG A 113 34.25 21.05 4.37
C ARG A 113 34.68 21.88 5.58
N ALA A 114 33.93 21.82 6.68
CA ALA A 114 34.31 22.51 7.91
C ALA A 114 35.63 21.97 8.48
N ARG A 115 35.80 20.63 8.53
CA ARG A 115 37.04 19.98 8.98
C ARG A 115 38.23 20.26 8.05
N GLU A 116 38.02 20.33 6.73
CA GLU A 116 39.06 20.70 5.78
C GLU A 116 39.56 22.14 6.01
N ARG A 117 38.65 23.12 6.17
CA ARG A 117 39.00 24.51 6.47
C ARG A 117 39.73 24.67 7.80
N GLU A 118 39.36 23.89 8.80
CA GLU A 118 40.02 23.90 10.12
C GLU A 118 41.47 23.42 10.00
N ARG A 119 41.70 22.30 9.28
CA ARG A 119 43.05 21.78 9.00
C ARG A 119 43.92 22.73 8.19
N GLU A 120 43.35 23.46 7.23
CA GLU A 120 44.08 24.48 6.47
C GLU A 120 44.56 25.61 7.37
N ARG A 121 43.69 26.12 8.26
CA ARG A 121 44.05 27.16 9.23
C ARG A 121 45.14 26.69 10.20
N GLU A 122 45.09 25.46 10.68
CA GLU A 122 46.12 24.88 11.56
C GLU A 122 47.49 24.80 10.88
N ARG A 123 47.51 24.52 9.57
CA ARG A 123 48.75 24.49 8.75
C ARG A 123 49.31 25.87 8.45
N GLU A 124 48.46 26.89 8.30
CA GLU A 124 48.90 28.28 8.09
C GLU A 124 49.43 28.93 9.38
N GLN A 125 49.07 28.39 10.55
CA GLN A 125 49.49 28.88 11.87
C GLN A 125 50.71 28.14 12.45
N SER A 126 51.17 27.06 11.80
CA SER A 126 52.37 26.28 12.18
C SER A 126 53.56 26.63 11.31
#